data_AF-A0AAX2HBF3-F1
#
_entry.id   AF-A0AAX2HBF3-F1
#
_cell.length_a   1.000
_cell.length_b   1.000
_cell.length_c   1.000
_cell.angle_alpha   90.00
_cell.angle_beta   90.00
_cell.angle_gamma   90.00
#
_symmetry.space_group_name_H-M   'P 1'
#
loop_
_entity.id
_entity.type
_entity.pdbx_description
1 polymer ?
#
loop_
_entity_poly.entity_id
_entity_poly.type
_entity_poly.pdbx_seq_one_letter_code
_entity_poly.pdbx_strand_id
1 'polypeptide(L)' 'MHNCQDPSNSHFTHLEDVEFTYRKITWTHEVSGTSGSDDWRSPVAG' A
#
# COMPACT_ATOMS: atom_id res chain seq x y z
N MET A 1 7.82 -7.05 16.28
CA MET A 1 7.18 -6.96 17.61
C MET A 1 7.89 -5.87 18.40
N HIS A 2 7.16 -4.89 18.94
CA HIS A 2 7.73 -3.71 19.58
C HIS A 2 8.24 -4.00 21.00
N ASN A 3 9.11 -3.12 21.51
CA ASN A 3 9.63 -3.22 22.88
C ASN A 3 8.50 -3.05 23.91
N CYS A 4 8.25 -4.08 24.71
CA CYS A 4 7.18 -4.11 25.73
C CYS A 4 7.46 -3.24 26.97
N GLN A 5 8.68 -2.73 27.14
CA GLN A 5 9.05 -1.87 28.28
C GLN A 5 8.88 -0.38 27.97
N ASP A 6 8.66 -0.03 26.70
CA ASP A 6 8.51 1.35 26.27
C ASP A 6 7.03 1.73 26.24
N PRO A 7 6.57 2.66 27.12
CA PRO A 7 5.17 3.09 27.16
C PRO A 7 4.69 3.71 25.85
N SER A 8 5.59 4.26 25.03
CA SER A 8 5.22 4.83 23.72
C SER A 8 4.70 3.76 22.77
N ASN A 9 5.06 2.49 22.96
CA ASN A 9 4.63 1.36 22.12
C ASN A 9 3.34 0.69 22.62
N SER A 10 2.71 1.19 23.69
CA SER A 10 1.58 0.50 24.34
C SER A 10 0.32 0.34 23.47
N HIS A 11 0.22 1.13 22.40
CA HIS A 11 -0.91 1.11 21.48
C HIS A 11 -0.70 0.16 20.30
N PHE A 12 0.53 -0.35 20.11
CA PHE A 12 0.84 -1.30 19.04
C PHE A 12 0.54 -2.73 19.47
N THR A 13 -0.11 -3.47 18.57
CA THR A 13 -0.21 -4.92 18.63
C THR A 13 0.85 -5.54 17.68
N HIS A 14 0.62 -6.77 17.20
CA HIS A 14 1.49 -7.35 16.18
C HIS A 14 1.35 -6.58 14.86
N LEU A 15 2.50 -6.29 14.26
CA LEU A 15 2.58 -5.75 12.90
C LEU A 15 3.31 -6.78 12.04
N GLU A 16 2.79 -6.98 10.85
CA GLU A 16 3.35 -7.86 9.82
C GLU A 16 3.58 -7.03 8.56
N ASP A 17 4.80 -7.08 8.04
CA ASP A 17 5.12 -6.50 6.75
C ASP A 17 4.76 -7.53 5.67
N VAL A 18 3.86 -7.14 4.76
CA VAL A 18 3.39 -7.99 3.66
C VAL A 18 3.64 -7.27 2.34
N GLU A 19 4.43 -7.89 1.47
CA GLU A 19 4.76 -7.35 0.17
C GLU A 19 3.98 -8.03 -0.96
N PHE A 20 3.56 -7.22 -1.94
CA PHE A 20 2.83 -7.71 -3.10
C PHE A 20 3.58 -7.41 -4.39
N THR A 21 3.71 -8.44 -5.22
CA THR A 21 3.99 -8.25 -6.65
C THR A 21 2.65 -8.16 -7.37
N TYR A 22 2.59 -7.35 -8.42
CA TYR A 22 1.37 -7.16 -9.21
C TYR A 22 1.70 -7.04 -10.69
N ARG A 23 0.72 -7.42 -11.51
CA ARG A 23 0.78 -7.29 -12.98
C ARG A 23 0.11 -6.01 -13.47
N LYS A 24 -1.00 -5.65 -12.83
CA LYS A 24 -1.79 -4.44 -13.08
C LYS A 24 -2.17 -3.83 -11.75
N ILE A 25 -2.18 -2.51 -11.68
CA ILE A 25 -2.64 -1.73 -10.55
C ILE A 25 -3.55 -0.59 -11.03
N THR A 26 -4.49 -0.18 -10.19
CA THR A 26 -5.41 0.93 -10.46
C THR A 26 -5.59 1.71 -9.16
N TRP A 27 -5.37 3.02 -9.24
CA TRP A 27 -5.53 3.97 -8.15
C TRP A 27 -6.72 4.87 -8.46
N THR A 28 -7.58 5.08 -7.46
CA THR A 28 -8.74 5.96 -7.55
C THR A 28 -8.70 6.95 -6.40
N HIS A 29 -8.68 8.24 -6.70
CA HIS A 29 -8.91 9.29 -5.72
C HIS A 29 -10.40 9.64 -5.69
N GLU A 30 -11.13 9.01 -4.78
CA GLU A 30 -12.61 9.06 -4.75
C GLU A 30 -13.15 10.49 -4.59
N VAL A 31 -12.49 11.33 -3.77
CA VAL A 31 -12.97 12.69 -3.47
C VAL A 31 -12.82 13.65 -4.66
N SER A 32 -11.69 13.60 -5.39
CA SER A 32 -11.48 14.46 -6.57
C SER A 32 -11.81 13.78 -7.90
N GLY A 33 -12.29 12.53 -7.86
CA GLY A 33 -12.72 11.76 -9.02
C GLY A 33 -11.62 11.38 -10.02
N THR A 34 -10.34 11.55 -9.70
CA THR A 34 -9.23 11.19 -10.59
C THR A 34 -8.87 9.72 -10.45
N SER A 35 -8.44 9.09 -11.55
CA SER A 35 -7.98 7.70 -11.54
C SER A 35 -6.77 7.52 -12.43
N GLY A 36 -5.89 6.59 -12.04
CA GLY A 36 -4.74 6.16 -12.83
C GLY A 36 -4.62 4.63 -12.82
N SER A 37 -4.01 4.05 -13.84
CA SER A 37 -3.76 2.62 -13.89
C SER A 37 -2.45 2.32 -14.61
N ASP A 38 -1.80 1.25 -14.21
CA ASP A 38 -0.62 0.70 -14.88
C ASP A 38 -0.81 -0.80 -15.09
N ASP A 39 -0.52 -1.31 -16.29
CA ASP A 39 -0.62 -2.74 -16.63
C ASP A 39 0.58 -3.16 -17.49
N TRP A 40 1.38 -4.08 -16.96
CA TRP A 40 2.51 -4.68 -17.69
C TRP A 40 2.11 -5.30 -19.04
N ARG A 41 0.88 -5.82 -19.17
CA ARG A 41 0.37 -6.40 -20.43
C ARG A 41 -0.12 -5.36 -21.43
N SER A 42 -0.25 -4.10 -21.03
CA SER A 42 -0.74 -3.02 -21.88
C SER A 42 -0.02 -1.72 -21.52
N PRO A 43 1.30 -1.64 -21.77
CA PRO A 43 2.07 -0.45 -21.46
C PRO A 43 1.60 0.73 -22.31
N VAL A 44 1.61 1.92 -21.73
CA VAL A 44 1.32 3.16 -22.48
C VAL A 44 2.55 3.45 -23.35
N ALA A 45 2.39 3.43 -24.68
CA ALA A 45 3.45 3.82 -25.60
C ALA A 45 3.75 5.32 -25.41
N GLY A 46 5.04 5.65 -25.26
CA GLY A 46 5.52 7.04 -25.14
C GLY A 46 5.48 7.81 -26.44
#